data_AF-A0A0M2HL08-F1
#
_entry.id   AF-A0A0M2HL08-F1
#
_cell.length_a   1.000
_cell.length_b   1.000
_cell.length_c   1.000
_cell.angle_alpha   90.00
_cell.angle_beta   90.00
_cell.angle_gamma   90.00
#
_symmetry.space_group_name_H-M   'P 1'
#
loop_
_entity.id
_entity.type
_entity.pdbx_description
1 polymer ?
#
loop_
_entity_poly.entity_id
_entity_poly.type
_entity_poly.pdbx_seq_one_letter_code
_entity_poly.pdbx_strand_id
1 'polypeptide(L)'
;MRTNRTRVLGAITAGLAVGALVTACASGSATPSSSSDRDDTVIIGTGATPQTLDPILASDVQTDFTVGGAYDKLIDYDDDGAIVPLVATEWTYNGDATAVTLTLRDDVVFHSGNPLTAADVVYTLDRIASLGIGVSSFLSSYASSTAVDDTTVEIALNGTNTTFVGALSKVYILDSALVSENEGSDQGQAWLATNDAGSGPEAILDPIRDLGGTDGQRT
;
A
#
# COMPACT_ATOMS: atom_id res chain seq x y z
N MET A 1 -63.25 61.32 27.82
CA MET A 1 -64.44 61.15 28.67
C MET A 1 -64.71 59.65 28.79
N ARG A 2 -64.89 59.16 30.03
CA ARG A 2 -65.54 57.90 30.48
C ARG A 2 -66.24 57.10 29.36
N THR A 3 -66.15 55.78 29.22
CA THR A 3 -66.33 54.67 30.20
C THR A 3 -66.18 53.38 29.36
N ASN A 4 -65.37 52.39 29.75
CA ASN A 4 -65.71 51.24 30.59
C ASN A 4 -66.86 50.34 30.08
N ARG A 5 -66.72 49.03 30.37
CA ARG A 5 -67.74 47.96 30.45
C ARG A 5 -67.94 47.19 29.14
N THR A 6 -68.07 45.87 29.08
CA THR A 6 -68.26 44.77 30.06
C THR A 6 -68.15 43.47 29.23
N ARG A 7 -67.58 42.37 29.77
CA ARG A 7 -68.28 41.11 30.14
C ARG A 7 -69.27 40.58 29.06
N VAL A 8 -69.38 39.31 28.68
CA VAL A 8 -69.00 38.00 29.24
C VAL A 8 -69.65 36.92 28.32
N LEU A 9 -69.06 35.71 28.30
CA LEU A 9 -69.64 34.37 28.01
C LEU A 9 -70.28 34.04 26.64
N GLY A 10 -69.86 32.89 26.11
CA GLY A 10 -70.56 32.06 25.11
C GLY A 10 -69.60 30.97 24.60
N ALA A 11 -69.38 29.91 25.37
CA ALA A 11 -70.06 28.62 25.24
C ALA A 11 -69.52 27.74 24.08
N ILE A 12 -68.60 26.84 24.45
CA ILE A 12 -68.50 25.42 24.10
C ILE A 12 -69.06 25.00 22.72
N THR A 13 -68.16 24.63 21.82
CA THR A 13 -68.29 23.42 20.98
C THR A 13 -66.93 22.77 20.80
N ALA A 14 -66.84 21.51 21.23
CA ALA A 14 -65.70 20.65 21.00
C ALA A 14 -65.66 20.25 19.52
N GLY A 15 -64.57 20.57 18.84
CA GLY A 15 -64.27 20.13 17.47
C GLY A 15 -62.82 19.68 17.41
N LEU A 16 -62.62 18.36 17.48
CA LEU A 16 -61.34 17.70 17.28
C LEU A 16 -60.95 17.84 15.80
N ALA A 17 -59.96 18.67 15.48
CA ALA A 17 -59.34 18.68 14.15
C ALA A 17 -57.84 18.98 14.28
N VAL A 18 -57.07 17.99 13.86
CA VAL A 18 -55.61 17.91 13.80
C VAL A 18 -55.06 19.05 12.93
N GLY A 19 -54.10 19.81 13.47
CA GLY A 19 -53.41 20.88 12.74
C GLY A 19 -51.98 21.02 13.25
N ALA A 20 -51.07 20.29 12.61
CA ALA A 20 -49.64 20.33 12.87
C ALA A 20 -49.03 21.67 12.39
N LEU A 21 -48.43 22.41 13.31
CA LEU A 21 -47.46 23.46 13.03
C LEU A 21 -46.29 23.31 14.03
N VAL A 22 -45.48 22.28 13.83
CA VAL A 22 -44.15 22.22 14.46
C VAL A 22 -43.21 23.04 13.60
N THR A 23 -42.80 24.16 14.17
CA THR A 23 -41.75 25.05 13.68
C THR A 23 -40.44 24.26 13.62
N ALA A 24 -40.06 23.81 12.43
CA ALA A 24 -38.76 23.19 12.19
C ALA A 24 -37.69 24.26 11.93
N CYS A 25 -37.18 24.85 13.01
CA CYS A 25 -35.83 25.41 13.02
C CYS A 25 -34.87 24.23 13.26
N ALA A 26 -34.44 23.57 12.20
CA ALA A 26 -33.32 22.64 12.26
C ALA A 26 -32.16 23.25 11.48
N SER A 27 -31.20 23.76 12.25
CA SER A 27 -29.89 24.20 11.80
C SER A 27 -29.31 23.19 10.81
N GLY A 28 -29.16 23.61 9.56
CA GLY A 28 -28.37 22.88 8.59
C GLY A 28 -26.91 22.94 9.02
N SER A 29 -26.49 21.95 9.81
CA SER A 29 -25.09 21.57 9.91
C SER A 29 -24.68 21.08 8.53
N ALA A 30 -24.17 21.98 7.69
CA ALA A 30 -23.43 21.60 6.50
C ALA A 30 -22.21 20.81 6.99
N THR A 31 -22.28 19.48 6.86
CA THR A 31 -21.09 18.65 6.95
C THR A 31 -20.10 19.19 5.93
N PRO A 32 -18.89 19.61 6.31
CA PRO A 32 -17.90 19.99 5.32
C PRO A 32 -17.61 18.73 4.51
N SER A 33 -18.05 18.71 3.26
CA SER A 33 -17.51 17.80 2.27
C SER A 33 -16.04 18.18 2.13
N SER A 34 -15.14 17.34 2.61
CA SER A 34 -13.71 17.45 2.36
C SER A 34 -13.50 17.33 0.85
N SER A 35 -13.49 18.46 0.14
CA SER A 35 -12.81 18.56 -1.13
C SER A 35 -11.34 18.29 -0.83
N SER A 36 -10.79 17.20 -1.36
CA SER A 36 -9.33 17.06 -1.46
C SER A 36 -8.82 18.28 -2.22
N ASP A 37 -8.16 19.20 -1.51
CA ASP A 37 -7.59 20.39 -2.10
C ASP A 37 -6.44 19.92 -3.01
N ARG A 38 -6.50 20.32 -4.29
CA ARG A 38 -5.49 19.99 -5.30
C ARG A 38 -4.09 20.53 -4.98
N ASP A 39 -3.97 21.36 -3.94
CA ASP A 39 -2.71 21.96 -3.50
C ASP A 39 -1.78 20.95 -2.82
N ASP A 40 -2.29 19.77 -2.40
CA ASP A 40 -1.52 18.67 -1.81
C ASP A 40 -1.30 17.48 -2.77
N THR A 41 -1.60 17.64 -4.06
CA THR A 41 -1.48 16.57 -5.06
C THR A 41 -0.32 16.82 -6.03
N VAL A 42 0.68 15.94 -6.03
CA VAL A 42 1.72 15.92 -7.07
C VAL A 42 1.28 15.01 -8.22
N ILE A 43 1.08 15.59 -9.41
CA ILE A 43 0.78 14.82 -10.62
C ILE A 43 2.08 14.56 -11.36
N ILE A 44 2.52 13.30 -11.38
CA ILE A 44 3.69 12.85 -12.12
C ILE A 44 3.21 12.21 -13.43
N GLY A 45 3.62 12.77 -14.57
CA GLY A 45 3.36 12.17 -15.88
C GLY A 45 4.34 11.03 -16.14
N THR A 46 3.84 9.80 -16.28
CA THR A 46 4.65 8.63 -16.67
C THR A 46 4.49 8.32 -18.16
N GLY A 47 5.47 7.64 -18.76
CA GLY A 47 5.46 7.30 -20.19
C GLY A 47 4.47 6.20 -20.58
N ALA A 48 4.04 5.41 -19.61
CA ALA A 48 3.01 4.38 -19.73
C ALA A 48 2.37 4.12 -18.37
N THR A 49 1.13 3.63 -18.37
CA THR A 49 0.52 3.08 -17.16
C THR A 49 1.21 1.76 -16.81
N PRO A 50 1.69 1.58 -15.56
CA PRO A 50 2.25 0.32 -15.11
C PRO A 50 1.23 -0.80 -15.35
N GLN A 51 1.70 -1.94 -15.83
CA GLN A 51 0.83 -3.07 -16.19
C GLN A 51 0.44 -3.92 -14.97
N THR A 52 1.12 -3.71 -13.85
CA THR A 52 1.00 -4.49 -12.62
C THR A 52 1.57 -3.70 -11.44
N LEU A 53 1.10 -3.97 -10.23
CA LEU A 53 1.70 -3.52 -8.97
C LEU A 53 2.49 -4.63 -8.27
N ASP A 54 2.61 -5.81 -8.89
CA ASP A 54 3.42 -6.91 -8.37
C ASP A 54 4.91 -6.58 -8.54
N PRO A 55 5.67 -6.38 -7.44
CA PRO A 55 7.05 -5.96 -7.51
C PRO A 55 7.98 -7.02 -8.12
N ILE A 56 7.55 -8.28 -8.27
CA ILE A 56 8.37 -9.29 -8.96
C ILE A 56 8.70 -8.89 -10.41
N LEU A 57 7.85 -8.04 -11.02
CA LEU A 57 8.04 -7.55 -12.38
C LEU A 57 8.78 -6.21 -12.45
N ALA A 58 9.24 -5.65 -11.32
CA ALA A 58 10.03 -4.41 -11.23
C ALA A 58 11.48 -4.54 -11.77
N SER A 59 11.65 -5.33 -12.83
CA SER A 59 12.89 -5.46 -13.58
C SER A 59 13.10 -4.34 -14.60
N ASP A 60 12.03 -3.65 -14.99
CA ASP A 60 12.05 -2.49 -15.87
C ASP A 60 11.77 -1.18 -15.11
N VAL A 61 12.26 -0.06 -15.65
CA VAL A 61 12.22 1.26 -14.99
C VAL A 61 10.81 1.76 -14.72
N GLN A 62 9.82 1.44 -15.56
CA GLN A 62 8.46 1.97 -15.39
C GLN A 62 7.75 1.28 -14.22
N THR A 63 7.88 -0.04 -14.15
CA THR A 63 7.35 -0.82 -13.04
C THR A 63 8.07 -0.45 -11.75
N ASP A 64 9.41 -0.36 -11.77
CA ASP A 64 10.24 0.03 -10.61
C ASP A 64 9.87 1.41 -10.06
N PHE A 65 9.63 2.40 -10.93
CA PHE A 65 9.19 3.74 -10.50
C PHE A 65 7.83 3.71 -9.79
N THR A 66 6.90 2.87 -10.24
CA THR A 66 5.56 2.79 -9.65
C THR A 66 5.59 2.06 -8.31
N VAL A 67 6.21 0.88 -8.26
CA VAL A 67 6.25 0.09 -7.03
C VAL A 67 7.18 0.70 -5.99
N GLY A 68 8.19 1.48 -6.40
CA GLY A 68 9.15 2.13 -5.50
C GLY A 68 8.54 3.13 -4.51
N GLY A 69 7.35 3.67 -4.80
CA GLY A 69 6.61 4.48 -3.82
C GLY A 69 5.82 3.64 -2.81
N ALA A 70 5.33 2.47 -3.23
CA ALA A 70 4.40 1.66 -2.46
C ALA A 70 5.09 0.60 -1.58
N TYR A 71 6.32 0.21 -1.88
CA TYR A 71 7.00 -0.87 -1.20
C TYR A 71 8.38 -0.44 -0.71
N ASP A 72 8.78 -0.90 0.48
CA ASP A 72 10.18 -0.78 0.92
C ASP A 72 11.03 -1.93 0.38
N LYS A 73 12.30 -1.63 0.10
CA LYS A 73 13.32 -2.62 -0.25
C LYS A 73 14.12 -3.06 0.95
N LEU A 74 14.82 -4.19 0.82
CA LEU A 74 15.81 -4.63 1.82
C LEU A 74 16.97 -3.64 1.97
N ILE A 75 17.53 -3.20 0.85
CA ILE A 75 18.64 -2.25 0.77
C ILE A 75 18.45 -1.32 -0.44
N ASP A 76 19.24 -0.27 -0.53
CA ASP A 76 19.34 0.55 -1.74
C ASP A 76 20.79 0.90 -2.08
N TYR A 77 20.96 1.67 -3.14
CA TYR A 77 22.22 2.33 -3.50
C TYR A 77 22.09 3.85 -3.37
N ASP A 78 23.12 4.51 -2.85
CA ASP A 78 23.23 5.97 -2.91
C ASP A 78 23.75 6.46 -4.26
N ASP A 79 23.87 7.79 -4.41
CA ASP A 79 24.35 8.45 -5.64
C ASP A 79 25.79 8.07 -6.00
N ASP A 80 26.58 7.60 -5.03
CA ASP A 80 27.96 7.14 -5.22
C ASP A 80 28.02 5.63 -5.55
N GLY A 81 26.87 4.94 -5.56
CA GLY A 81 26.75 3.51 -5.82
C GLY A 81 27.14 2.62 -4.63
N ALA A 82 27.21 3.19 -3.43
CA ALA A 82 27.41 2.42 -2.20
C ALA A 82 26.08 1.86 -1.69
N ILE A 83 26.12 0.66 -1.11
CA ILE A 83 24.93 0.05 -0.52
C ILE A 83 24.54 0.83 0.73
N VAL A 84 23.27 1.24 0.80
CA VAL A 84 22.67 1.89 1.97
C VAL A 84 21.57 1.01 2.58
N PRO A 85 21.47 0.98 3.92
CA PRO A 85 20.38 0.30 4.62
C PRO A 85 18.99 0.81 4.25
N LEU A 86 18.02 -0.10 4.19
CA LEU A 86 16.58 0.22 4.24
C LEU A 86 15.91 -0.66 5.31
N VAL A 87 15.17 -1.70 4.92
CA VAL A 87 14.61 -2.66 5.88
C VAL A 87 15.71 -3.49 6.55
N ALA A 88 16.72 -3.92 5.79
CA ALA A 88 17.92 -4.54 6.32
C ALA A 88 18.93 -3.47 6.76
N THR A 89 19.29 -3.49 8.04
CA THR A 89 20.19 -2.52 8.69
C THR A 89 21.63 -2.99 8.77
N GLU A 90 21.83 -4.31 8.84
CA GLU A 90 23.14 -4.95 8.87
C GLU A 90 23.09 -6.27 8.09
N TRP A 91 24.24 -6.66 7.53
CA TRP A 91 24.40 -7.96 6.87
C TRP A 91 25.81 -8.49 7.06
N THR A 92 25.93 -9.81 7.20
CA THR A 92 27.23 -10.49 7.33
C THR A 92 27.27 -11.72 6.42
N TYR A 93 28.35 -11.84 5.65
CA TYR A 93 28.68 -13.07 4.93
C TYR A 93 29.39 -14.07 5.85
N ASN A 94 29.12 -15.35 5.67
CA ASN A 94 30.00 -16.39 6.22
C ASN A 94 31.38 -16.37 5.50
N GLY A 95 32.34 -17.13 6.02
CA GLY A 95 33.73 -17.11 5.52
C GLY A 95 33.90 -17.46 4.04
N ASP A 96 32.99 -18.28 3.48
CA ASP A 96 33.03 -18.74 2.09
C ASP A 96 32.08 -17.93 1.17
N ALA A 97 31.39 -16.92 1.71
CA ALA A 97 30.33 -16.15 1.05
C ALA A 97 29.26 -17.04 0.37
N THR A 98 28.89 -18.13 1.04
CA THR A 98 27.81 -19.06 0.65
C THR A 98 26.56 -18.89 1.51
N ALA A 99 26.60 -18.03 2.52
CA ALA A 99 25.45 -17.63 3.31
C ALA A 99 25.56 -16.15 3.72
N VAL A 100 24.40 -15.52 3.88
CA VAL A 100 24.24 -14.14 4.34
C VAL A 100 23.25 -14.11 5.49
N THR A 101 23.62 -13.48 6.60
CA THR A 101 22.68 -13.16 7.68
C THR A 101 22.32 -11.68 7.58
N LEU A 102 21.03 -11.36 7.59
CA LEU A 102 20.50 -10.00 7.60
C LEU A 102 19.89 -9.68 8.97
N THR A 103 20.11 -8.46 9.45
CA THR A 103 19.39 -7.87 10.59
C THR A 103 18.43 -6.81 10.08
N LEU A 104 17.17 -6.90 10.48
CA LEU A 104 16.08 -6.04 10.06
C LEU A 104 15.77 -5.00 11.14
N ARG A 105 15.29 -3.83 10.72
CA ARG A 105 14.62 -2.88 11.63
C ARG A 105 13.25 -3.41 12.05
N ASP A 106 12.75 -2.97 13.20
CA ASP A 106 11.54 -3.49 13.86
C ASP A 106 10.36 -2.48 13.88
N ASP A 107 10.50 -1.35 13.20
CA ASP A 107 9.54 -0.24 13.21
C ASP A 107 8.81 -0.05 11.88
N VAL A 108 8.95 -0.99 10.93
CA VAL A 108 8.28 -0.94 9.63
C VAL A 108 6.90 -1.59 9.73
N VAL A 109 5.90 -0.91 9.16
CA VAL A 109 4.50 -1.32 9.18
C VAL A 109 3.98 -1.26 7.75
N PHE A 110 3.35 -2.33 7.29
CA PHE A 110 2.68 -2.38 5.99
C PHE A 110 1.45 -1.47 5.96
N HIS A 111 0.98 -1.11 4.77
CA HIS A 111 -0.25 -0.32 4.59
C HIS A 111 -1.50 -1.01 5.17
N SER A 112 -1.47 -2.34 5.30
CA SER A 112 -2.47 -3.15 6.00
C SER A 112 -2.54 -2.90 7.51
N GLY A 113 -1.47 -2.33 8.10
CA GLY A 113 -1.27 -2.19 9.54
C GLY A 113 -0.49 -3.36 10.18
N ASN A 114 -0.13 -4.40 9.43
CA ASN A 114 0.70 -5.49 9.92
C ASN A 114 2.16 -5.03 10.10
N PRO A 115 2.87 -5.46 11.15
CA PRO A 115 4.31 -5.21 11.27
C PRO A 115 5.07 -6.05 10.24
N LEU A 116 6.14 -5.48 9.67
CA LEU A 116 7.07 -6.23 8.83
C LEU A 116 8.00 -7.06 9.71
N THR A 117 8.12 -8.35 9.38
CA THR A 117 9.01 -9.29 10.08
C THR A 117 9.92 -10.04 9.13
N ALA A 118 10.88 -10.79 9.67
CA ALA A 118 11.72 -11.72 8.93
C ALA A 118 10.91 -12.76 8.13
N ALA A 119 9.71 -13.13 8.59
CA ALA A 119 8.86 -14.08 7.86
C ALA A 119 8.39 -13.51 6.51
N ASP A 120 8.12 -12.21 6.44
CA ASP A 120 7.72 -11.52 5.21
C ASP A 120 8.88 -11.46 4.20
N VAL A 121 10.10 -11.27 4.69
CA VAL A 121 11.31 -11.33 3.86
C VAL A 121 11.52 -12.72 3.29
N VAL A 122 11.40 -13.77 4.11
CA VAL A 122 11.52 -15.16 3.66
C VAL A 122 10.45 -15.49 2.62
N TYR A 123 9.18 -15.17 2.92
CA TYR A 123 8.07 -15.34 1.99
C TYR A 123 8.34 -14.67 0.64
N THR A 124 8.80 -13.42 0.66
CA THR A 124 9.10 -12.64 -0.54
C THR A 124 10.21 -13.29 -1.37
N LEU A 125 11.33 -13.68 -0.75
CA LEU A 125 12.46 -14.31 -1.45
C LEU A 125 12.06 -15.68 -2.04
N ASP A 126 11.35 -16.49 -1.27
CA ASP A 126 10.85 -17.80 -1.73
C ASP A 126 9.85 -17.67 -2.87
N ARG A 127 8.94 -16.69 -2.79
CA ARG A 127 7.99 -16.38 -3.87
C ARG A 127 8.72 -15.99 -5.16
N ILE A 128 9.72 -15.12 -5.06
CA ILE A 128 10.54 -14.70 -6.22
C ILE A 128 11.22 -15.91 -6.86
N ALA A 129 11.85 -16.77 -6.04
CA ALA A 129 12.54 -17.96 -6.52
C ALA A 129 11.58 -18.99 -7.15
N SER A 130 10.41 -19.20 -6.53
CA SER A 130 9.35 -20.11 -6.97
C SER A 130 8.78 -19.70 -8.34
N LEU A 131 8.46 -18.41 -8.51
CA LEU A 131 7.88 -17.90 -9.75
C LEU A 131 8.91 -17.83 -10.89
N GLY A 132 10.18 -17.56 -10.60
CA GLY A 132 11.27 -17.64 -11.59
C GLY A 132 11.14 -16.65 -12.76
N ILE A 133 10.48 -15.50 -12.54
CA ILE A 133 10.31 -14.43 -13.52
C ILE A 133 10.85 -13.10 -13.00
N GLY A 134 11.01 -12.11 -13.90
CA GLY A 134 11.36 -10.73 -13.54
C GLY A 134 12.62 -10.62 -12.69
N VAL A 135 12.48 -10.06 -11.48
CA VAL A 135 13.60 -9.80 -10.57
C VAL A 135 14.32 -11.06 -10.07
N SER A 136 13.74 -12.25 -10.23
CA SER A 136 14.38 -13.53 -9.89
C SER A 136 15.73 -13.73 -10.61
N SER A 137 15.89 -13.14 -11.80
CA SER A 137 17.15 -13.16 -12.56
C SER A 137 18.34 -12.53 -11.81
N PHE A 138 18.09 -11.55 -10.93
CA PHE A 138 19.12 -10.93 -10.08
C PHE A 138 19.50 -11.81 -8.88
N LEU A 139 18.62 -12.73 -8.48
CA LEU A 139 18.78 -13.60 -7.31
C LEU A 139 19.20 -15.03 -7.71
N SER A 140 19.87 -15.22 -8.84
CA SER A 140 20.24 -16.55 -9.38
C SER A 140 21.04 -17.43 -8.42
N SER A 141 21.79 -16.86 -7.47
CA SER A 141 22.52 -17.62 -6.46
C SER A 141 21.71 -17.94 -5.20
N TYR A 142 20.46 -17.48 -5.08
CA TYR A 142 19.59 -17.80 -3.95
C TYR A 142 19.31 -19.31 -3.91
N ALA A 143 19.40 -19.92 -2.73
CA ALA A 143 19.05 -21.32 -2.50
C ALA A 143 17.85 -21.47 -1.58
N SER A 144 17.87 -20.79 -0.43
CA SER A 144 16.79 -20.80 0.56
C SER A 144 16.98 -19.67 1.56
N SER A 145 15.95 -19.37 2.33
CA SER A 145 16.06 -18.49 3.49
C SER A 145 15.32 -19.03 4.71
N THR A 146 15.62 -18.49 5.88
CA THR A 146 15.00 -18.89 7.15
C THR A 146 14.93 -17.67 8.05
N ALA A 147 13.76 -17.45 8.65
CA ALA A 147 13.57 -16.47 9.72
C ALA A 147 14.06 -17.11 11.02
N VAL A 148 15.19 -16.63 11.55
CA VAL A 148 15.76 -17.11 12.82
C VAL A 148 14.96 -16.58 14.01
N ASP A 149 14.54 -15.32 13.90
CA ASP A 149 13.63 -14.59 14.78
C ASP A 149 12.94 -13.47 13.98
N ASP A 150 12.12 -12.65 14.63
CA ASP A 150 11.32 -11.59 13.97
C ASP A 150 12.16 -10.57 13.18
N THR A 151 13.45 -10.42 13.50
CA THR A 151 14.34 -9.40 12.92
C THR A 151 15.59 -9.98 12.26
N THR A 152 15.72 -11.31 12.18
CA THR A 152 16.92 -11.97 11.67
C THR A 152 16.57 -12.96 10.57
N VAL A 153 17.15 -12.76 9.40
CA VAL A 153 16.99 -13.65 8.23
C VAL A 153 18.34 -14.27 7.88
N GLU A 154 18.39 -15.59 7.80
CA GLU A 154 19.52 -16.31 7.21
C GLU A 154 19.19 -16.72 5.78
N ILE A 155 20.08 -16.41 4.84
CA ILE A 155 19.95 -16.72 3.42
C ILE A 155 21.10 -17.65 3.04
N ALA A 156 20.77 -18.81 2.49
CA ALA A 156 21.72 -19.74 1.91
C ALA A 156 21.84 -19.50 0.39
N LEU A 157 23.06 -19.62 -0.12
CA LEU A 157 23.37 -19.45 -1.54
C LEU A 157 23.82 -20.78 -2.16
N ASN A 158 23.54 -20.97 -3.45
CA ASN A 158 23.92 -22.16 -4.21
C ASN A 158 25.37 -22.13 -4.73
N GLY A 159 26.18 -21.17 -4.25
CA GLY A 159 27.60 -21.01 -4.53
C GLY A 159 28.17 -19.75 -3.87
N THR A 160 29.49 -19.59 -3.89
CA THR A 160 30.17 -18.38 -3.39
C THR A 160 29.72 -17.16 -4.21
N ASN A 161 29.13 -16.17 -3.55
CA ASN A 161 28.71 -14.92 -4.19
C ASN A 161 28.83 -13.72 -3.22
N THR A 162 29.88 -12.92 -3.40
CA THR A 162 30.17 -11.73 -2.57
C THR A 162 29.36 -10.49 -2.96
N THR A 163 28.60 -10.52 -4.05
CA THR A 163 27.77 -9.39 -4.52
C THR A 163 26.28 -9.60 -4.25
N PHE A 164 25.89 -10.74 -3.69
CA PHE A 164 24.48 -11.10 -3.44
C PHE A 164 23.70 -10.04 -2.66
N VAL A 165 24.27 -9.42 -1.63
CA VAL A 165 23.59 -8.36 -0.86
C VAL A 165 23.17 -7.21 -1.76
N GLY A 166 24.00 -6.84 -2.74
CA GLY A 166 23.66 -5.78 -3.70
C GLY A 166 22.45 -6.12 -4.57
N ALA A 167 22.25 -7.40 -4.89
CA ALA A 167 21.07 -7.85 -5.65
C ALA A 167 19.76 -7.70 -4.86
N LEU A 168 19.82 -7.62 -3.53
CA LEU A 168 18.65 -7.38 -2.68
C LEU A 168 18.05 -5.97 -2.85
N SER A 169 18.75 -5.05 -3.54
CA SER A 169 18.19 -3.76 -3.99
C SER A 169 17.06 -3.90 -5.02
N LYS A 170 16.81 -5.12 -5.51
CA LYS A 170 15.67 -5.46 -6.38
C LYS A 170 14.55 -6.18 -5.65
N VAL A 171 14.64 -6.29 -4.32
CA VAL A 171 13.69 -7.03 -3.49
C VAL A 171 12.87 -6.05 -2.66
N TYR A 172 11.64 -5.81 -3.13
CA TYR A 172 10.58 -5.11 -2.40
C TYR A 172 9.82 -6.12 -1.53
N ILE A 173 9.60 -5.82 -0.25
CA ILE A 173 8.99 -6.75 0.70
C ILE A 173 7.46 -6.72 0.61
N LEU A 174 6.85 -7.91 0.57
CA LEU A 174 5.40 -8.11 0.57
C LEU A 174 4.89 -8.44 1.97
N ASP A 175 3.72 -7.91 2.35
CA ASP A 175 2.94 -8.41 3.48
C ASP A 175 2.48 -9.84 3.20
N SER A 176 3.17 -10.81 3.81
CA SER A 176 2.94 -12.23 3.52
C SER A 176 1.53 -12.68 3.94
N ALA A 177 0.99 -12.15 5.03
CA ALA A 177 -0.35 -12.49 5.50
C ALA A 177 -1.42 -12.02 4.50
N LEU A 178 -1.33 -10.76 4.07
CA LEU A 178 -2.30 -10.19 3.12
C LEU A 178 -2.22 -10.88 1.75
N VAL A 179 -1.01 -11.15 1.26
CA VAL A 179 -0.86 -11.84 -0.03
C VAL A 179 -1.35 -13.29 0.07
N SER A 180 -1.06 -14.02 1.16
CA SER A 180 -1.54 -15.39 1.37
C SER A 180 -3.07 -15.48 1.42
N GLU A 181 -3.77 -14.49 1.97
CA GLU A 181 -5.25 -14.44 1.91
C GLU A 181 -5.80 -14.32 0.48
N ASN A 182 -4.98 -13.83 -0.46
CA ASN A 182 -5.36 -13.52 -1.83
C ASN A 182 -4.53 -14.28 -2.88
N GLU A 183 -3.78 -15.33 -2.48
CA GLU A 183 -2.74 -15.91 -3.32
C GLU A 183 -3.27 -16.70 -4.54
N GLY A 184 -4.52 -17.15 -4.48
CA GLY A 184 -5.10 -17.97 -5.54
C GLY A 184 -4.22 -19.17 -5.92
N SER A 185 -4.24 -19.56 -7.20
CA SER A 185 -3.34 -20.60 -7.73
C SER A 185 -2.07 -20.04 -8.36
N ASP A 186 -1.91 -18.71 -8.37
CA ASP A 186 -0.87 -17.96 -9.08
C ASP A 186 0.04 -17.19 -8.11
N GLN A 187 0.06 -17.57 -6.83
CA GLN A 187 0.89 -16.94 -5.79
C GLN A 187 0.64 -15.42 -5.70
N GLY A 188 -0.61 -14.99 -5.87
CA GLY A 188 -1.07 -13.61 -5.68
C GLY A 188 -0.83 -12.69 -6.87
N GLN A 189 -0.30 -13.19 -8.00
CA GLN A 189 0.02 -12.36 -9.17
C GLN A 189 -1.19 -11.57 -9.69
N ALA A 190 -2.35 -12.22 -9.87
CA ALA A 190 -3.54 -11.54 -10.35
C ALA A 190 -4.05 -10.48 -9.36
N TRP A 191 -3.92 -10.72 -8.07
CA TRP A 191 -4.36 -9.77 -7.05
C TRP A 191 -3.41 -8.58 -6.95
N LEU A 192 -2.10 -8.84 -6.85
CA LEU A 192 -1.04 -7.83 -6.84
C LEU A 192 -0.97 -7.04 -8.15
N ALA A 193 -1.60 -7.49 -9.24
CA ALA A 193 -1.70 -6.69 -10.45
C ALA A 193 -2.43 -5.35 -10.23
N THR A 194 -3.30 -5.27 -9.21
CA THR A 194 -4.16 -4.08 -8.97
C THR A 194 -4.31 -3.66 -7.51
N ASN A 195 -3.64 -4.35 -6.59
CA ASN A 195 -3.65 -4.06 -5.16
C ASN A 195 -2.22 -3.97 -4.64
N ASP A 196 -2.02 -3.20 -3.57
CA ASP A 196 -0.75 -3.12 -2.85
C ASP A 196 -0.71 -4.08 -1.66
N ALA A 197 0.51 -4.48 -1.30
CA ALA A 197 0.81 -5.20 -0.07
C ALA A 197 2.15 -4.70 0.49
N GLY A 198 2.40 -3.40 0.36
CA GLY A 198 3.68 -2.78 0.64
C GLY A 198 3.70 -1.96 1.93
N SER A 199 4.88 -1.45 2.25
CA SER A 199 5.17 -0.63 3.44
C SER A 199 5.78 0.73 3.09
N GLY A 200 5.89 1.05 1.80
CA GLY A 200 6.52 2.27 1.34
C GLY A 200 5.75 3.54 1.76
N PRO A 201 6.28 4.74 1.51
CA PRO A 201 5.65 5.98 1.93
C PRO A 201 4.28 6.24 1.29
N GLU A 202 3.99 5.67 0.12
CA GLU A 202 2.80 5.96 -0.68
C GLU A 202 1.89 4.73 -0.80
N ALA A 203 0.72 4.74 -0.15
CA ALA A 203 -0.29 3.71 -0.36
C ALA A 203 -1.07 3.95 -1.67
N ILE A 204 -1.40 2.87 -2.38
CA ILE A 204 -2.13 2.92 -3.65
C ILE A 204 -3.63 2.91 -3.36
N LEU A 205 -4.25 4.09 -3.49
CA LEU A 205 -5.66 4.30 -3.12
C LEU A 205 -6.68 3.86 -4.18
N ASP A 206 -6.31 3.87 -5.46
CA ASP A 206 -7.17 3.49 -6.58
C ASP A 206 -6.50 2.41 -7.45
N PRO A 207 -7.24 1.35 -7.86
CA PRO A 207 -6.73 0.37 -8.81
C PRO A 207 -6.27 1.04 -10.12
N ILE A 208 -5.29 0.44 -10.79
CA ILE A 208 -4.85 0.88 -12.11
C ILE A 208 -6.06 0.94 -13.05
N ARG A 209 -6.45 2.16 -13.44
CA ARG A 209 -7.49 2.39 -14.45
C ARG A 209 -6.82 2.61 -15.79
N ASP A 210 -7.24 1.86 -16.79
CA ASP A 210 -6.93 2.18 -18.18
C ASP A 210 -7.54 3.56 -18.50
N LEU A 211 -6.69 4.56 -18.69
CA LEU A 211 -7.08 5.90 -19.15
C LEU A 211 -7.30 5.91 -20.68
N GLY A 212 -7.72 4.77 -21.25
CA GLY A 212 -8.17 4.59 -22.62
C GLY A 212 -9.33 5.52 -22.96
N GLY A 213 -8.99 6.78 -23.23
CA GLY A 213 -9.87 7.77 -23.81
C GLY A 213 -10.24 7.31 -25.22
N THR A 214 -11.39 6.66 -25.35
CA THR A 214 -12.19 6.81 -26.56
C THR A 214 -12.84 8.19 -26.50
N ASP A 215 -12.03 9.23 -26.63
CA ASP A 215 -12.56 10.57 -26.84
C ASP A 215 -13.27 10.55 -28.20
N GLY A 216 -14.55 10.88 -28.15
CA GLY A 216 -15.45 10.78 -29.27
C GLY A 216 -14.89 11.55 -30.46
N GLN A 217 -14.67 10.83 -31.57
CA GLN A 217 -14.61 11.45 -32.88
C GLN A 217 -15.93 12.21 -33.10
N ARG A 218 -15.88 13.52 -32.83
CA ARG A 218 -16.83 14.49 -33.36
C ARG A 218 -16.59 14.56 -34.86
N THR A 219 -17.51 13.98 -35.63
CA THR A 219 -17.80 14.35 -37.03
C THR A 219 -19.16 14.99 -37.09
#